data_AF-A0A950U282-F1
#
_entry.id   AF-A0A950U282-F1
#
_cell.length_a   1.000
_cell.length_b   1.000
_cell.length_c   1.000
_cell.angle_alpha   90.00
_cell.angle_beta   90.00
_cell.angle_gamma   90.00
#
_symmetry.space_group_name_H-M   'P 1'
#
loop_
_entity.id
_entity.type
_entity.pdbx_description
1 polymer ?
#
loop_
_entity_poly.entity_id
_entity_poly.type
_entity_poly.pdbx_seq_one_letter_code
_entity_poly.pdbx_strand_id
1 'polypeptide(L)'
;MTLVPGLDPARTGLAPITDIGRSLAPDAPAVLLDTVTGKRVPYWAELDTWNSDPATRALVIRPARDFDEGHRIVVALRDLRDASGHLIPASHAFTSLRDKRATNDPLLRTRRRSMDRVFSDLRRAGVERRDLYLAWDFTVASAQGLAGGMLHMRDDAYAQLGRGVPAFTVTHVDENVSADVLRRVEGTFDVPNYLSGTGAPGSRLVLGLDGLPVRNGTYHAEFRCLIPRSAVDAHGDASPLRSIVYGHGLLGSTREIESFATFTNSYGFVICATPEIGLADESPTNSDLPNVVKVLSDLSTFGSIPDRFQQGFLNTQFLARLLNDPRGFASDPNFRVGTPAAPAIAPHDVFYNGNSQGGVIGGAVTAISKEWTRAVLGVPAINYSELLPRSVDFDPFLPLLSAAYPDPRVHTLLVALNQILWDRGESDGYAQHLTHDPYPSTPNHTVLLIEAFGDHQVANIGTETEARTIGASVRTPIIAPGRSNDVVPFWGIRAVPDKPRFSGSVVELWDFGTPAPPTASVPPESPQYGSDPHGAASGVPAVRTQVSEFLTRGGTFVDVCGAAPCHFP
;
A
#
# COMPACT_ATOMS: atom_id res chain seq x y z
N MET A 1 -8.16 -6.80 -17.42
CA MET A 1 -9.52 -7.39 -17.30
C MET A 1 -10.18 -7.49 -18.67
N THR A 2 -11.15 -8.38 -18.85
CA THR A 2 -11.96 -8.50 -20.07
C THR A 2 -13.27 -9.26 -19.80
N LEU A 3 -14.29 -9.12 -20.64
CA LEU A 3 -15.51 -9.93 -20.54
C LEU A 3 -15.37 -11.18 -21.44
N VAL A 4 -15.58 -12.36 -20.86
CA VAL A 4 -15.62 -13.64 -21.59
C VAL A 4 -16.97 -14.30 -21.31
N PRO A 5 -17.97 -14.14 -22.19
CA PRO A 5 -19.30 -14.72 -21.97
C PRO A 5 -19.25 -16.24 -21.79
N GLY A 6 -19.89 -16.74 -20.74
CA GLY A 6 -20.00 -18.17 -20.44
C GLY A 6 -18.74 -18.80 -19.85
N LEU A 7 -17.69 -18.02 -19.53
CA LEU A 7 -16.46 -18.53 -18.93
C LEU A 7 -16.71 -19.25 -17.60
N ASP A 8 -16.15 -20.46 -17.48
CA ASP A 8 -15.96 -21.15 -16.22
C ASP A 8 -14.46 -21.18 -15.88
N PRO A 9 -14.00 -20.41 -14.88
CA PRO A 9 -12.58 -20.34 -14.52
C PRO A 9 -11.98 -21.68 -14.09
N ALA A 10 -12.75 -22.49 -13.37
CA ALA A 10 -12.30 -23.78 -12.85
C ALA A 10 -12.17 -24.82 -13.97
N ARG A 11 -13.17 -24.91 -14.87
CA ARG A 11 -13.12 -25.77 -16.07
C ARG A 11 -12.03 -25.36 -17.04
N THR A 12 -11.81 -24.05 -17.17
CA THR A 12 -10.70 -23.51 -17.97
C THR A 12 -9.35 -23.87 -17.35
N GLY A 13 -9.27 -23.99 -16.02
CA GLY A 13 -8.02 -24.23 -15.30
C GLY A 13 -7.21 -22.95 -15.08
N LEU A 14 -7.89 -21.80 -14.99
CA LEU A 14 -7.27 -20.53 -14.59
C LEU A 14 -6.70 -20.68 -13.18
N ALA A 15 -5.56 -20.04 -12.93
CA ALA A 15 -4.92 -20.04 -11.62
C ALA A 15 -5.82 -19.30 -10.60
N PRO A 16 -6.32 -19.98 -9.55
CA PRO A 16 -7.05 -19.32 -8.49
C PRO A 16 -6.09 -18.57 -7.56
N ILE A 17 -6.63 -17.68 -6.71
CA ILE A 17 -5.85 -16.95 -5.69
C ILE A 17 -5.05 -17.89 -4.78
N THR A 18 -5.57 -19.08 -4.51
CA THR A 18 -4.96 -20.10 -3.64
C THR A 18 -3.85 -20.93 -4.30
N ASP A 19 -3.61 -20.77 -5.60
CA ASP A 19 -2.60 -21.54 -6.35
C ASP A 19 -1.97 -20.68 -7.45
N ILE A 20 -1.29 -19.60 -7.02
CA ILE A 20 -0.58 -18.67 -7.91
C ILE A 20 0.46 -19.41 -8.77
N GLY A 21 1.12 -20.44 -8.23
CA GLY A 21 2.14 -21.21 -8.95
C GLY A 21 1.64 -21.83 -10.25
N ARG A 22 0.35 -22.22 -10.31
CA ARG A 22 -0.31 -22.73 -11.51
C ARG A 22 -0.26 -21.78 -12.71
N SER A 23 -0.20 -20.47 -12.46
CA SER A 23 -0.12 -19.45 -13.53
C SER A 23 1.12 -19.56 -14.41
N LEU A 24 2.18 -20.22 -13.92
CA LEU A 24 3.44 -20.40 -14.62
C LEU A 24 3.51 -21.71 -15.41
N ALA A 25 2.48 -22.57 -15.33
CA ALA A 25 2.45 -23.83 -16.06
C ALA A 25 2.55 -23.60 -17.59
N PRO A 26 3.27 -24.45 -18.34
CA PRO A 26 3.46 -24.28 -19.79
C PRO A 26 2.15 -24.13 -20.56
N ASP A 27 1.08 -24.78 -20.11
CA ASP A 27 -0.29 -24.84 -20.64
C ASP A 27 -1.28 -23.90 -19.93
N ALA A 28 -0.82 -22.98 -19.06
CA ALA A 28 -1.69 -22.01 -18.39
C ALA A 28 -2.62 -21.27 -19.39
N PRO A 29 -3.94 -21.18 -19.14
CA PRO A 29 -4.90 -20.59 -20.08
C PRO A 29 -4.78 -19.06 -20.21
N ALA A 30 -4.26 -18.39 -19.17
CA ALA A 30 -3.86 -17.00 -19.24
C ALA A 30 -2.33 -16.88 -19.14
N VAL A 31 -1.77 -15.88 -19.81
CA VAL A 31 -0.33 -15.63 -19.83
C VAL A 31 -0.12 -14.13 -19.69
N LEU A 32 0.63 -13.73 -18.67
CA LEU A 32 1.24 -12.41 -18.56
C LEU A 32 2.71 -12.56 -18.95
N LEU A 33 3.13 -11.94 -20.04
CA LEU A 33 4.50 -11.99 -20.55
C LEU A 33 5.13 -10.62 -20.49
N ASP A 34 6.19 -10.47 -19.70
CA ASP A 34 7.05 -9.31 -19.81
C ASP A 34 7.96 -9.46 -21.04
N THR A 35 7.79 -8.54 -21.99
CA THR A 35 8.51 -8.60 -23.27
C THR A 35 9.95 -8.10 -23.20
N VAL A 36 10.36 -7.46 -22.09
CA VAL A 36 11.73 -7.02 -21.83
C VAL A 36 12.54 -8.20 -21.29
N THR A 37 12.06 -8.87 -20.25
CA THR A 37 12.75 -10.02 -19.64
C THR A 37 12.50 -11.33 -20.38
N GLY A 38 11.43 -11.41 -21.19
CA GLY A 38 10.97 -12.64 -21.86
C GLY A 38 10.37 -13.67 -20.90
N LYS A 39 10.12 -13.29 -19.64
CA LYS A 39 9.60 -14.18 -18.58
C LYS A 39 8.10 -13.98 -18.39
N ARG A 40 7.44 -15.05 -17.96
CA ARG A 40 6.04 -14.95 -17.51
C ARG A 40 5.98 -14.29 -16.13
N VAL A 41 4.99 -13.44 -15.93
CA VAL A 41 4.67 -12.83 -14.63
C VAL A 41 3.61 -13.70 -13.96
N PRO A 42 3.82 -14.13 -12.70
CA PRO A 42 2.83 -14.92 -11.98
C PRO A 42 1.56 -14.09 -11.72
N TYR A 43 0.42 -14.77 -11.66
CA TYR A 43 -0.88 -14.12 -11.49
C TYR A 43 -1.88 -15.05 -10.80
N TRP A 44 -3.00 -14.50 -10.37
CA TRP A 44 -4.25 -15.26 -10.25
C TRP A 44 -5.35 -14.57 -11.05
N ALA A 45 -6.42 -15.31 -11.32
CA ALA A 45 -7.55 -14.83 -12.09
C ALA A 45 -8.86 -15.12 -11.37
N GLU A 46 -9.78 -14.16 -11.48
CA GLU A 46 -11.05 -14.17 -10.75
C GLU A 46 -12.14 -13.44 -11.54
N LEU A 47 -13.38 -13.61 -11.10
CA LEU A 47 -14.52 -12.91 -11.68
C LEU A 47 -14.90 -11.73 -10.80
N ASP A 48 -15.32 -10.65 -11.44
CA ASP A 48 -15.92 -9.48 -10.80
C ASP A 48 -17.12 -9.88 -9.95
N THR A 49 -17.09 -9.51 -8.67
CA THR A 49 -18.09 -9.88 -7.65
C THR A 49 -19.11 -8.78 -7.40
N TRP A 50 -18.81 -7.52 -7.75
CA TRP A 50 -19.76 -6.40 -7.65
C TRP A 50 -20.84 -6.48 -8.73
N ASN A 51 -20.55 -7.11 -9.87
CA ASN A 51 -21.58 -7.48 -10.83
C ASN A 51 -22.31 -8.77 -10.41
N SER A 52 -23.58 -8.63 -10.00
CA SER A 52 -24.41 -9.75 -9.58
C SER A 52 -24.81 -10.68 -10.73
N ASP A 53 -24.80 -10.22 -11.98
CA ASP A 53 -25.14 -11.04 -13.16
C ASP A 53 -23.95 -11.88 -13.64
N PRO A 54 -23.98 -13.22 -13.44
CA PRO A 54 -22.87 -14.09 -13.84
C PRO A 54 -22.55 -14.06 -15.34
N ALA A 55 -23.52 -13.72 -16.20
CA ALA A 55 -23.33 -13.67 -17.64
C ALA A 55 -22.46 -12.49 -18.10
N THR A 56 -22.31 -11.46 -17.24
CA THR A 56 -21.62 -10.21 -17.58
C THR A 56 -20.49 -9.84 -16.62
N ARG A 57 -20.07 -10.76 -15.74
CA ARG A 57 -18.90 -10.57 -14.86
C ARG A 57 -17.62 -10.49 -15.69
N ALA A 58 -16.80 -9.46 -15.43
CA ALA A 58 -15.49 -9.36 -16.03
C ALA A 58 -14.53 -10.40 -15.43
N LEU A 59 -13.68 -10.99 -16.27
CA LEU A 59 -12.48 -11.69 -15.86
C LEU A 59 -11.41 -10.66 -15.48
N VAL A 60 -10.96 -10.71 -14.23
CA VAL A 60 -9.85 -9.92 -13.70
C VAL A 60 -8.62 -10.84 -13.61
N ILE A 61 -7.47 -10.34 -14.05
CA ILE A 61 -6.18 -11.04 -13.97
C ILE A 61 -5.29 -10.13 -13.13
N ARG A 62 -4.88 -10.60 -11.96
CA ARG A 62 -4.11 -9.83 -10.98
C ARG A 62 -2.69 -10.35 -10.93
N PRO A 63 -1.66 -9.53 -11.21
CA PRO A 63 -0.29 -9.98 -11.09
C PRO A 63 0.04 -10.22 -9.62
N ALA A 64 0.79 -11.28 -9.32
CA ALA A 64 1.15 -11.63 -7.94
C ALA A 64 2.32 -10.82 -7.37
N ARG A 65 2.79 -9.83 -8.12
CA ARG A 65 3.77 -8.80 -7.77
C ARG A 65 3.66 -7.70 -8.83
N ASP A 66 4.19 -6.53 -8.54
CA ASP A 66 4.15 -5.41 -9.47
C ASP A 66 4.85 -5.75 -10.77
N PHE A 67 4.38 -5.15 -11.85
CA PHE A 67 5.12 -5.17 -13.10
C PHE A 67 6.28 -4.18 -13.03
N ASP A 68 7.44 -4.58 -13.53
CA ASP A 68 8.61 -3.71 -13.62
C ASP A 68 8.25 -2.40 -14.38
N GLU A 69 8.65 -1.27 -13.82
CA GLU A 69 8.33 0.06 -14.36
C GLU A 69 8.82 0.23 -15.82
N GLY A 70 7.99 0.85 -16.66
CA GLY A 70 8.30 1.09 -18.07
C GLY A 70 8.37 -0.16 -18.94
N HIS A 71 8.21 -1.37 -18.40
CA HIS A 71 8.18 -2.60 -19.18
C HIS A 71 6.88 -2.71 -19.99
N ARG A 72 6.95 -3.43 -21.11
CA ARG A 72 5.78 -3.74 -21.93
C ARG A 72 5.34 -5.17 -21.66
N ILE A 73 4.09 -5.30 -21.21
CA ILE A 73 3.46 -6.57 -20.85
C ILE A 73 2.49 -6.99 -21.96
N VAL A 74 2.59 -8.25 -22.38
CA VAL A 74 1.61 -8.91 -23.24
C VAL A 74 0.72 -9.80 -22.38
N VAL A 75 -0.60 -9.66 -22.55
CA VAL A 75 -1.60 -10.56 -21.97
C VAL A 75 -2.15 -11.44 -23.08
N ALA A 76 -2.23 -12.74 -22.83
CA ALA A 76 -2.86 -13.70 -23.74
C ALA A 76 -3.81 -14.63 -22.99
N LEU A 77 -4.94 -14.92 -23.61
CA LEU A 77 -5.92 -15.91 -23.19
C LEU A 77 -6.02 -16.99 -24.27
N ARG A 78 -6.06 -18.26 -23.89
CA ARG A 78 -6.21 -19.43 -24.78
C ARG A 78 -7.04 -20.50 -24.10
N ASP A 79 -7.60 -21.40 -24.91
CA ASP A 79 -8.28 -22.61 -24.44
C ASP A 79 -9.36 -22.38 -23.37
N LEU A 80 -10.02 -21.21 -23.41
CA LEU A 80 -11.08 -20.85 -22.46
C LEU A 80 -12.28 -21.77 -22.64
N ARG A 81 -12.89 -22.19 -21.52
CA ARG A 81 -13.99 -23.16 -21.50
C ARG A 81 -15.21 -22.64 -20.77
N ASP A 82 -16.37 -23.12 -21.19
CA ASP A 82 -17.62 -22.94 -20.47
C ASP A 82 -17.83 -24.01 -19.39
N ALA A 83 -18.93 -23.89 -18.64
CA ALA A 83 -19.29 -24.82 -17.57
C ALA A 83 -19.51 -26.27 -18.04
N SER A 84 -19.85 -26.46 -19.32
CA SER A 84 -19.98 -27.79 -19.94
C SER A 84 -18.65 -28.36 -20.45
N GLY A 85 -17.58 -27.57 -20.39
CA GLY A 85 -16.24 -27.93 -20.84
C GLY A 85 -15.97 -27.67 -22.32
N HIS A 86 -16.91 -27.07 -23.05
CA HIS A 86 -16.70 -26.71 -24.46
C HIS A 86 -15.80 -25.49 -24.57
N LEU A 87 -14.99 -25.46 -25.64
CA LEU A 87 -14.14 -24.31 -25.94
C LEU A 87 -14.99 -23.10 -26.34
N ILE A 88 -14.68 -21.95 -25.75
CA ILE A 88 -15.29 -20.67 -26.10
C ILE A 88 -14.58 -20.14 -27.35
N PRO A 89 -15.28 -19.90 -28.46
CA PRO A 89 -14.66 -19.41 -29.68
C PRO A 89 -14.20 -17.96 -29.52
N ALA A 90 -13.02 -17.66 -30.08
CA ALA A 90 -12.55 -16.29 -30.24
C ALA A 90 -13.51 -15.46 -31.11
N SER A 91 -13.59 -14.15 -30.84
CA SER A 91 -14.46 -13.26 -31.62
C SER A 91 -14.04 -13.17 -33.10
N HIS A 92 -14.98 -12.83 -33.98
CA HIS A 92 -14.68 -12.61 -35.40
C HIS A 92 -13.62 -11.53 -35.62
N ALA A 93 -13.64 -10.47 -34.80
CA ALA A 93 -12.65 -9.39 -34.85
C ALA A 93 -11.25 -9.91 -34.52
N PHE A 94 -11.09 -10.68 -33.44
CA PHE A 94 -9.79 -11.21 -33.03
C PHE A 94 -9.30 -12.28 -34.02
N THR A 95 -10.15 -13.20 -34.47
CA THR A 95 -9.79 -14.20 -35.48
C THR A 95 -9.39 -13.58 -36.82
N SER A 96 -9.93 -12.41 -37.19
CA SER A 96 -9.47 -11.67 -38.39
C SER A 96 -8.03 -11.17 -38.28
N LEU A 97 -7.60 -10.79 -37.07
CA LEU A 97 -6.22 -10.43 -36.78
C LEU A 97 -5.34 -11.69 -36.63
N ARG A 98 -5.76 -12.63 -35.78
CA ARG A 98 -5.08 -13.89 -35.47
C ARG A 98 -4.91 -14.79 -36.69
N ASP A 99 -5.86 -14.92 -37.59
CA ASP A 99 -5.74 -15.85 -38.72
C ASP A 99 -5.35 -15.14 -40.02
N LYS A 100 -4.97 -13.85 -39.96
CA LYS A 100 -4.64 -13.01 -41.12
C LYS A 100 -5.75 -12.97 -42.19
N ARG A 101 -7.02 -13.13 -41.81
CA ARG A 101 -8.16 -13.06 -42.74
C ARG A 101 -8.31 -11.64 -43.26
N ALA A 102 -8.70 -11.47 -44.52
CA ALA A 102 -9.00 -10.15 -45.08
C ALA A 102 -10.14 -9.48 -44.29
N THR A 103 -10.05 -8.16 -44.07
CA THR A 103 -11.11 -7.38 -43.44
C THR A 103 -11.15 -5.99 -44.06
N ASN A 104 -12.37 -5.47 -44.25
CA ASN A 104 -12.59 -4.10 -44.71
C ASN A 104 -12.66 -3.11 -43.53
N ASP A 105 -12.73 -3.61 -42.29
CA ASP A 105 -12.75 -2.78 -41.09
C ASP A 105 -11.44 -1.98 -40.98
N PRO A 106 -11.48 -0.64 -41.05
CA PRO A 106 -10.28 0.19 -40.95
C PRO A 106 -9.59 0.05 -39.58
N LEU A 107 -10.33 -0.13 -38.48
CA LEU A 107 -9.75 -0.27 -37.14
C LEU A 107 -8.97 -1.58 -36.98
N LEU A 108 -9.48 -2.68 -37.55
CA LEU A 108 -8.74 -3.94 -37.55
C LEU A 108 -7.48 -3.84 -38.43
N ARG A 109 -7.55 -3.13 -39.57
CA ARG A 109 -6.38 -2.93 -40.43
C ARG A 109 -5.27 -2.15 -39.72
N THR A 110 -5.59 -1.10 -38.95
CA THR A 110 -4.57 -0.32 -38.21
C THR A 110 -3.94 -1.13 -37.07
N ARG A 111 -4.66 -2.07 -36.46
CA ARG A 111 -4.16 -2.94 -35.38
C ARG A 111 -3.29 -4.11 -35.84
N ARG A 112 -3.25 -4.44 -37.14
CA ARG A 112 -2.51 -5.63 -37.62
C ARG A 112 -1.04 -5.63 -37.23
N ARG A 113 -0.34 -4.51 -37.44
CA ARG A 113 1.09 -4.42 -37.16
C ARG A 113 1.41 -4.59 -35.68
N SER A 114 0.65 -3.94 -34.79
CA SER A 114 0.85 -4.10 -33.35
C SER A 114 0.52 -5.52 -32.91
N MET A 115 -0.54 -6.13 -33.44
CA MET A 115 -0.94 -7.49 -33.09
C MET A 115 0.05 -8.54 -33.62
N ASP A 116 0.64 -8.35 -34.81
CA ASP A 116 1.69 -9.26 -35.30
C ASP A 116 2.95 -9.20 -34.42
N ARG A 117 3.25 -8.05 -33.79
CA ARG A 117 4.28 -7.95 -32.74
C ARG A 117 3.91 -8.79 -31.52
N VAL A 118 2.69 -8.62 -30.99
CA VAL A 118 2.15 -9.42 -29.87
C VAL A 118 2.27 -10.92 -30.14
N PHE A 119 1.83 -11.40 -31.31
CA PHE A 119 1.94 -12.82 -31.68
C PHE A 119 3.40 -13.29 -31.83
N SER A 120 4.30 -12.43 -32.30
CA SER A 120 5.72 -12.75 -32.38
C SER A 120 6.32 -12.91 -30.98
N ASP A 121 5.95 -12.05 -30.03
CA ASP A 121 6.40 -12.11 -28.64
C ASP A 121 5.90 -13.39 -27.97
N LEU A 122 4.61 -13.69 -28.10
CA LEU A 122 3.98 -14.90 -27.59
C LEU A 122 4.62 -16.18 -28.15
N ARG A 123 4.89 -16.23 -29.46
CA ARG A 123 5.56 -17.38 -30.08
C ARG A 123 6.96 -17.59 -29.52
N ARG A 124 7.72 -16.53 -29.25
CA ARG A 124 9.05 -16.64 -28.60
C ARG A 124 8.95 -17.18 -27.17
N ALA A 125 7.82 -16.95 -26.50
CA ALA A 125 7.50 -17.51 -25.18
C ALA A 125 6.76 -18.88 -25.24
N GLY A 126 6.71 -19.52 -26.41
CA GLY A 126 6.10 -20.85 -26.59
C GLY A 126 4.56 -20.87 -26.59
N VAL A 127 3.91 -19.72 -26.83
CA VAL A 127 2.45 -19.62 -26.93
C VAL A 127 2.05 -19.53 -28.40
N GLU A 128 1.38 -20.58 -28.88
CA GLU A 128 1.01 -20.72 -30.29
C GLU A 128 -0.19 -19.82 -30.65
N ARG A 129 -0.07 -19.16 -31.81
CA ARG A 129 -1.05 -18.18 -32.29
C ARG A 129 -2.45 -18.76 -32.50
N ARG A 130 -2.55 -20.04 -32.89
CA ARG A 130 -3.83 -20.71 -33.24
C ARG A 130 -4.72 -21.00 -32.02
N ASP A 131 -4.12 -21.11 -30.83
CA ASP A 131 -4.82 -21.49 -29.60
C ASP A 131 -5.43 -20.27 -28.88
N LEU A 132 -5.06 -19.06 -29.32
CA LEU A 132 -5.46 -17.82 -28.66
C LEU A 132 -6.95 -17.52 -28.80
N TYR A 133 -7.59 -17.25 -27.67
CA TYR A 133 -8.92 -16.65 -27.56
C TYR A 133 -8.85 -15.11 -27.73
N LEU A 134 -7.91 -14.45 -27.05
CA LEU A 134 -7.70 -13.01 -27.06
C LEU A 134 -6.25 -12.70 -26.65
N ALA A 135 -5.68 -11.60 -27.16
CA ALA A 135 -4.40 -11.08 -26.67
C ALA A 135 -4.34 -9.56 -26.85
N TRP A 136 -3.62 -8.88 -25.96
CA TRP A 136 -3.34 -7.44 -26.02
C TRP A 136 -2.02 -7.13 -25.30
N ASP A 137 -1.52 -5.91 -25.45
CA ASP A 137 -0.36 -5.42 -24.73
C ASP A 137 -0.58 -4.02 -24.16
N PHE A 138 0.19 -3.68 -23.13
CA PHE A 138 0.26 -2.36 -22.53
C PHE A 138 1.66 -2.09 -22.01
N THR A 139 1.97 -0.83 -21.75
CA THR A 139 3.23 -0.41 -21.12
C THR A 139 2.93 0.06 -19.71
N VAL A 140 3.70 -0.43 -18.75
CA VAL A 140 3.63 -0.03 -17.34
C VAL A 140 4.15 1.40 -17.22
N ALA A 141 3.60 2.17 -16.28
CA ALA A 141 4.12 3.50 -15.99
C ALA A 141 5.62 3.44 -15.62
N SER A 142 6.37 4.50 -15.93
CA SER A 142 7.78 4.61 -15.52
C SER A 142 7.89 5.19 -14.11
N ALA A 143 9.04 5.02 -13.44
CA ALA A 143 9.40 5.71 -12.20
C ALA A 143 9.06 7.19 -12.23
N GLN A 144 9.38 7.85 -13.34
CA GLN A 144 9.10 9.28 -13.53
C GLN A 144 7.59 9.59 -13.58
N GLY A 145 6.78 8.70 -14.15
CA GLY A 145 5.33 8.87 -14.23
C GLY A 145 4.59 8.54 -12.92
N LEU A 146 5.18 7.70 -12.08
CA LEU A 146 4.66 7.28 -10.77
C LEU A 146 5.10 8.25 -9.66
N ALA A 147 6.41 8.32 -9.39
CA ALA A 147 6.97 9.06 -8.27
C ALA A 147 7.63 10.39 -8.67
N GLY A 148 7.83 10.68 -9.95
CA GLY A 148 8.61 11.84 -10.40
C GLY A 148 8.08 13.19 -9.89
N GLY A 149 6.75 13.37 -9.79
CA GLY A 149 6.14 14.56 -9.19
C GLY A 149 6.44 14.69 -7.70
N MET A 150 6.26 13.61 -6.94
CA MET A 150 6.54 13.57 -5.51
C MET A 150 8.03 13.77 -5.19
N LEU A 151 8.92 13.14 -5.97
CA LEU A 151 10.37 13.32 -5.83
C LEU A 151 10.79 14.76 -6.13
N HIS A 152 10.18 15.40 -7.14
CA HIS A 152 10.38 16.83 -7.40
C HIS A 152 9.97 17.69 -6.20
N MET A 153 8.77 17.47 -5.65
CA MET A 153 8.28 18.18 -4.45
C MET A 153 9.23 18.01 -3.27
N ARG A 154 9.66 16.77 -2.99
CA ARG A 154 10.60 16.46 -1.92
C ARG A 154 11.93 17.21 -2.12
N ASP A 155 12.54 17.06 -3.29
CA ASP A 155 13.89 17.59 -3.52
C ASP A 155 13.90 19.12 -3.57
N ASP A 156 12.88 19.75 -4.15
CA ASP A 156 12.68 21.21 -4.09
C ASP A 156 12.49 21.70 -2.65
N ALA A 157 11.60 21.06 -1.88
CA ALA A 157 11.33 21.44 -0.50
C ALA A 157 12.56 21.30 0.40
N TYR A 158 13.34 20.22 0.28
CA TYR A 158 14.58 20.04 1.04
C TYR A 158 15.71 20.95 0.58
N ALA A 159 15.78 21.29 -0.71
CA ALA A 159 16.76 22.27 -1.20
C ALA A 159 16.52 23.66 -0.60
N GLN A 160 15.25 24.08 -0.51
CA GLN A 160 14.86 25.34 0.12
C GLN A 160 15.08 25.32 1.64
N LEU A 161 14.76 24.21 2.30
CA LEU A 161 15.00 24.04 3.73
C LEU A 161 16.51 24.02 4.06
N GLY A 162 17.33 23.48 3.15
CA GLY A 162 18.76 23.33 3.30
C GLY A 162 19.11 22.49 4.53
N ARG A 163 19.93 23.06 5.42
CA ARG A 163 20.22 22.46 6.72
C ARG A 163 19.24 22.89 7.80
N GLY A 164 18.14 23.56 7.49
CA GLY A 164 17.18 24.05 8.48
C GLY A 164 16.24 22.96 9.00
N VAL A 165 15.30 23.42 9.84
CA VAL A 165 14.10 22.69 10.24
C VAL A 165 12.86 23.53 9.89
N PRO A 166 11.71 22.90 9.66
CA PRO A 166 10.45 23.62 9.47
C PRO A 166 10.19 24.60 10.62
N ALA A 167 9.59 25.76 10.33
CA ALA A 167 9.03 26.59 11.40
C ALA A 167 7.83 25.85 11.99
N PHE A 168 7.68 25.86 13.32
CA PHE A 168 6.56 25.23 13.99
C PHE A 168 6.06 26.10 15.14
N THR A 169 4.79 25.93 15.50
CA THR A 169 4.13 26.59 16.62
C THR A 169 3.43 25.55 17.46
N VAL A 170 3.76 25.47 18.75
CA VAL A 170 2.99 24.70 19.72
C VAL A 170 1.75 25.50 20.09
N THR A 171 0.57 24.92 19.88
CA THR A 171 -0.72 25.55 20.16
C THR A 171 -1.37 25.02 21.43
N HIS A 172 -1.08 23.77 21.80
CA HIS A 172 -1.66 23.14 22.97
C HIS A 172 -0.69 22.15 23.63
N VAL A 173 -0.72 22.13 24.96
CA VAL A 173 0.06 21.20 25.78
C VAL A 173 -0.80 20.72 26.94
N ASP A 174 -1.00 19.41 27.01
CA ASP A 174 -1.56 18.74 28.18
C ASP A 174 -0.42 18.11 28.99
N GLU A 175 -0.36 18.41 30.28
CA GLU A 175 0.60 17.82 31.21
C GLU A 175 -0.05 16.69 32.02
N ASN A 176 0.76 15.69 32.37
CA ASN A 176 0.36 14.51 33.15
C ASN A 176 -0.91 13.81 32.62
N VAL A 177 -0.97 13.64 31.30
CA VAL A 177 -2.13 13.13 30.56
C VAL A 177 -2.64 11.80 31.11
N SER A 178 -1.76 10.84 31.40
CA SER A 178 -2.15 9.53 31.92
C SER A 178 -1.04 8.85 32.73
N ALA A 179 -1.24 7.58 33.10
CA ALA A 179 -0.20 6.75 33.72
C ALA A 179 0.98 6.46 32.77
N ASP A 180 0.74 6.52 31.45
CA ASP A 180 1.76 6.23 30.42
C ASP A 180 2.27 7.49 29.71
N VAL A 181 1.44 8.53 29.60
CA VAL A 181 1.77 9.76 28.88
C VAL A 181 2.07 10.87 29.86
N LEU A 182 3.30 11.40 29.80
CA LEU A 182 3.70 12.56 30.57
C LEU A 182 3.12 13.83 29.95
N ARG A 183 3.26 14.00 28.63
CA ARG A 183 2.84 15.22 27.96
C ARG A 183 2.27 14.91 26.58
N ARG A 184 1.17 15.55 26.22
CA ARG A 184 0.68 15.63 24.85
C ARG A 184 0.95 17.03 24.33
N VAL A 185 1.55 17.14 23.16
CA VAL A 185 1.90 18.41 22.51
C VAL A 185 1.25 18.46 21.14
N GLU A 186 0.53 19.54 20.87
CA GLU A 186 -0.14 19.76 19.59
C GLU A 186 0.26 21.12 19.02
N GLY A 187 0.23 21.23 17.70
CA GLY A 187 0.65 22.44 17.03
C GLY A 187 0.57 22.36 15.51
N THR A 188 1.21 23.31 14.87
CA THR A 188 1.36 23.36 13.42
C THR A 188 2.81 23.50 13.00
N PHE A 189 3.14 23.09 11.78
CA PHE A 189 4.44 23.30 11.15
C PHE A 189 4.32 23.65 9.67
N ASP A 190 5.28 24.42 9.18
CA ASP A 190 5.28 24.96 7.83
C ASP A 190 5.91 23.99 6.84
N VAL A 191 5.16 23.67 5.79
CA VAL A 191 5.58 22.84 4.66
C VAL A 191 5.35 23.63 3.37
N PRO A 192 6.20 23.54 2.34
CA PRO A 192 5.85 24.08 1.03
C PRO A 192 4.52 23.50 0.54
N ASN A 193 3.57 24.37 0.19
CA ASN A 193 2.29 23.96 -0.37
C ASN A 193 2.46 23.75 -1.87
N TYR A 194 2.16 22.57 -2.40
CA TYR A 194 2.06 22.32 -3.85
C TYR A 194 0.61 22.18 -4.32
N LEU A 195 -0.36 22.28 -3.40
CA LEU A 195 -1.78 22.19 -3.70
C LEU A 195 -2.38 23.57 -4.04
N SER A 196 -3.48 23.56 -4.78
CA SER A 196 -4.28 24.73 -5.09
C SER A 196 -4.88 25.36 -3.82
N GLY A 197 -4.97 26.69 -3.78
CA GLY A 197 -5.54 27.40 -2.64
C GLY A 197 -4.75 27.16 -1.35
N THR A 198 -5.44 26.87 -0.25
CA THR A 198 -4.84 26.57 1.06
C THR A 198 -4.47 25.09 1.24
N GLY A 199 -4.69 24.24 0.22
CA GLY A 199 -4.56 22.79 0.38
C GLY A 199 -5.69 22.17 1.21
N ALA A 200 -6.91 22.73 1.17
CA ALA A 200 -8.10 22.14 1.79
C ALA A 200 -8.58 20.86 1.05
N PRO A 201 -9.44 20.02 1.66
CA PRO A 201 -10.06 18.87 0.98
C PRO A 201 -10.58 19.19 -0.42
N GLY A 202 -10.27 18.33 -1.39
CA GLY A 202 -10.61 18.51 -2.81
C GLY A 202 -9.64 19.39 -3.62
N SER A 203 -8.60 19.95 -3.00
CA SER A 203 -7.51 20.62 -3.71
C SER A 203 -6.71 19.66 -4.61
N ARG A 204 -6.06 20.22 -5.63
CA ARG A 204 -5.22 19.51 -6.62
C ARG A 204 -3.80 20.06 -6.60
N LEU A 205 -2.81 19.28 -7.03
CA LEU A 205 -1.46 19.80 -7.28
C LEU A 205 -1.51 20.91 -8.33
N VAL A 206 -0.80 22.00 -8.08
CA VAL A 206 -0.58 23.06 -9.06
C VAL A 206 0.57 22.62 -9.94
N LEU A 207 0.35 22.48 -11.24
CA LEU A 207 1.36 22.00 -12.18
C LEU A 207 1.93 23.15 -13.02
N GLY A 208 3.24 23.13 -13.23
CA GLY A 208 3.95 24.00 -14.17
C GLY A 208 3.73 23.59 -15.63
N LEU A 209 4.32 24.35 -16.55
CA LEU A 209 4.24 24.06 -18.00
C LEU A 209 4.93 22.74 -18.39
N ASP A 210 5.85 22.27 -17.56
CA ASP A 210 6.55 20.99 -17.68
C ASP A 210 5.77 19.82 -17.05
N GLY A 211 4.61 20.09 -16.44
CA GLY A 211 3.79 19.09 -15.76
C GLY A 211 4.29 18.70 -14.36
N LEU A 212 5.31 19.37 -13.82
CA LEU A 212 5.80 19.13 -12.46
C LEU A 212 5.05 20.00 -11.43
N PRO A 213 4.87 19.53 -10.18
CA PRO A 213 4.26 20.34 -9.13
C PRO A 213 5.04 21.62 -8.84
N VAL A 214 4.36 22.75 -8.74
CA VAL A 214 4.95 24.04 -8.40
C VAL A 214 4.47 24.53 -7.05
N ARG A 215 5.38 25.12 -6.26
CA ARG A 215 5.05 25.67 -4.96
C ARG A 215 4.03 26.82 -5.10
N ASN A 216 2.95 26.72 -4.34
CA ASN A 216 1.84 27.66 -4.21
C ASN A 216 1.67 28.10 -2.74
N GLY A 217 2.73 28.68 -2.18
CA GLY A 217 2.74 29.23 -0.82
C GLY A 217 3.24 28.25 0.25
N THR A 218 2.64 28.33 1.43
CA THR A 218 2.97 27.53 2.61
C THR A 218 1.72 26.80 3.10
N TYR A 219 1.87 25.52 3.37
CA TYR A 219 0.88 24.65 3.98
C TYR A 219 1.21 24.56 5.47
N HIS A 220 0.21 24.81 6.32
CA HIS A 220 0.36 24.68 7.77
C HIS A 220 -0.16 23.30 8.18
N ALA A 221 0.73 22.32 8.22
CA ALA A 221 0.39 20.97 8.64
C ALA A 221 0.21 20.92 10.15
N GLU A 222 -0.73 20.11 10.63
CA GLU A 222 -0.97 19.88 12.06
C GLU A 222 -0.09 18.75 12.57
N PHE A 223 0.32 18.80 13.83
CA PHE A 223 0.95 17.67 14.51
C PHE A 223 0.34 17.41 15.88
N ARG A 224 0.33 16.14 16.28
CA ARG A 224 0.18 15.71 17.68
C ARG A 224 1.36 14.81 18.05
N CYS A 225 1.92 15.03 19.22
CA CYS A 225 2.99 14.21 19.80
C CYS A 225 2.63 13.75 21.22
N LEU A 226 3.02 12.52 21.57
CA LEU A 226 3.01 12.01 22.93
C LEU A 226 4.43 11.81 23.43
N ILE A 227 4.74 12.44 24.56
CA ILE A 227 5.95 12.22 25.33
C ILE A 227 5.59 11.27 26.48
N PRO A 228 6.11 10.04 26.51
CA PRO A 228 5.78 9.09 27.55
C PRO A 228 6.44 9.44 28.90
N ARG A 229 5.96 8.83 29.98
CA ARG A 229 6.58 8.98 31.31
C ARG A 229 8.00 8.45 31.39
N SER A 230 8.34 7.43 30.61
CA SER A 230 9.70 6.90 30.49
C SER A 230 10.72 7.89 29.92
N ALA A 231 10.29 9.07 29.45
CA ALA A 231 11.20 10.17 29.12
C ALA A 231 11.82 10.83 30.36
N VAL A 232 11.38 10.48 31.57
CA VAL A 232 11.96 10.91 32.86
C VAL A 232 12.27 9.66 33.68
N ASP A 233 13.51 9.56 34.17
CA ASP A 233 13.96 8.41 34.95
C ASP A 233 13.52 8.46 36.43
N ALA A 234 13.90 7.44 37.20
CA ALA A 234 13.54 7.34 38.61
C ALA A 234 14.17 8.43 39.50
N HIS A 235 15.18 9.16 39.01
CA HIS A 235 15.84 10.27 39.70
C HIS A 235 15.25 11.63 39.32
N GLY A 236 14.32 11.66 38.35
CA GLY A 236 13.74 12.90 37.84
C GLY A 236 14.55 13.53 36.71
N ASP A 237 15.56 12.83 36.18
CA ASP A 237 16.38 13.30 35.06
C ASP A 237 15.74 12.90 33.72
N ALA A 238 15.98 13.68 32.67
CA ALA A 238 15.50 13.33 31.34
C ALA A 238 16.23 12.08 30.79
N SER A 239 15.47 11.16 30.22
CA SER A 239 15.97 10.04 29.43
C SER A 239 15.51 10.23 27.98
N PRO A 240 16.32 10.86 27.09
CA PRO A 240 15.93 11.11 25.71
C PRO A 240 15.57 9.82 24.97
N LEU A 241 14.44 9.82 24.27
CA LEU A 241 13.88 8.66 23.62
C LEU A 241 13.92 8.80 22.10
N ARG A 242 14.15 7.68 21.41
CA ARG A 242 13.92 7.54 19.97
C ARG A 242 12.48 7.90 19.60
N SER A 243 12.23 8.20 18.33
CA SER A 243 10.93 8.70 17.88
C SER A 243 10.28 7.86 16.78
N ILE A 244 8.96 7.84 16.78
CA ILE A 244 8.12 7.27 15.73
C ILE A 244 7.31 8.39 15.09
N VAL A 245 7.35 8.44 13.76
CA VAL A 245 6.32 9.12 12.97
C VAL A 245 5.26 8.09 12.61
N TYR A 246 4.02 8.36 13.03
CA TYR A 246 2.89 7.44 12.91
C TYR A 246 1.97 7.79 11.73
N GLY A 247 1.64 6.78 10.93
CA GLY A 247 0.60 6.84 9.88
C GLY A 247 -0.72 6.23 10.36
N HIS A 248 -1.83 6.93 10.18
CA HIS A 248 -3.13 6.59 10.78
C HIS A 248 -4.01 5.73 9.85
N GLY A 249 -5.10 5.17 10.38
CA GLY A 249 -6.05 4.35 9.63
C GLY A 249 -6.88 5.13 8.60
N LEU A 250 -7.69 4.40 7.83
CA LEU A 250 -8.55 4.97 6.80
C LEU A 250 -9.56 5.95 7.41
N LEU A 251 -9.64 7.18 6.90
CA LEU A 251 -10.47 8.25 7.47
C LEU A 251 -10.21 8.42 8.97
N GLY A 252 -8.95 8.18 9.36
CA GLY A 252 -8.45 8.27 10.71
C GLY A 252 -7.96 9.68 11.04
N SER A 253 -7.29 9.79 12.19
CA SER A 253 -6.72 11.06 12.61
C SER A 253 -5.44 10.91 13.42
N THR A 254 -4.74 12.02 13.63
CA THR A 254 -3.61 12.12 14.56
C THR A 254 -3.93 11.67 15.99
N ARG A 255 -5.19 11.49 16.39
CA ARG A 255 -5.59 10.98 17.72
C ARG A 255 -5.31 9.49 17.91
N GLU A 256 -5.11 8.74 16.84
CA GLU A 256 -4.87 7.29 16.95
C GLU A 256 -3.63 6.94 17.77
N ILE A 257 -2.63 7.84 17.82
CA ILE A 257 -1.42 7.64 18.62
C ILE A 257 -1.70 7.47 20.13
N GLU A 258 -2.87 7.91 20.62
CA GLU A 258 -3.30 7.69 22.01
C GLU A 258 -3.40 6.19 22.35
N SER A 259 -3.77 5.35 21.38
CA SER A 259 -3.82 3.89 21.56
C SER A 259 -2.43 3.25 21.75
N PHE A 260 -1.36 3.98 21.42
CA PHE A 260 0.03 3.53 21.57
C PHE A 260 0.67 3.95 22.89
N ALA A 261 -0.02 4.67 23.77
CA ALA A 261 0.53 5.20 25.02
C ALA A 261 1.32 4.17 25.85
N THR A 262 0.73 3.00 26.11
CA THR A 262 1.41 1.94 26.88
C THR A 262 2.61 1.37 26.14
N PHE A 263 2.54 1.22 24.81
CA PHE A 263 3.65 0.75 23.99
C PHE A 263 4.83 1.73 24.03
N THR A 264 4.56 3.01 23.77
CA THR A 264 5.59 4.04 23.72
C THR A 264 6.23 4.28 25.08
N ASN A 265 5.45 4.20 26.16
CA ASN A 265 5.98 4.26 27.52
C ASN A 265 6.85 3.04 27.86
N SER A 266 6.39 1.83 27.54
CA SER A 266 7.11 0.59 27.86
C SER A 266 8.42 0.42 27.09
N TYR A 267 8.47 0.87 25.84
CA TYR A 267 9.63 0.65 24.95
C TYR A 267 10.44 1.91 24.64
N GLY A 268 10.09 3.03 25.26
CA GLY A 268 10.84 4.28 25.18
C GLY A 268 10.77 4.93 23.80
N PHE A 269 9.59 5.44 23.42
CA PHE A 269 9.39 6.20 22.20
C PHE A 269 8.64 7.51 22.44
N VAL A 270 9.10 8.60 21.83
CA VAL A 270 8.21 9.73 21.53
C VAL A 270 7.48 9.40 20.23
N ILE A 271 6.15 9.48 20.21
CA ILE A 271 5.36 9.22 18.99
C ILE A 271 4.70 10.51 18.52
N CYS A 272 4.77 10.80 17.23
CA CYS A 272 4.10 11.94 16.63
C CYS A 272 3.37 11.54 15.35
N ALA A 273 2.26 12.21 15.06
CA ALA A 273 1.51 12.04 13.83
C ALA A 273 1.19 13.41 13.20
N THR A 274 1.05 13.41 11.88
CA THR A 274 0.46 14.49 11.07
C THR A 274 -0.67 13.86 10.25
N PRO A 275 -1.70 14.61 9.85
CA PRO A 275 -2.80 14.05 9.06
C PRO A 275 -2.31 13.48 7.71
N GLU A 276 -2.73 12.27 7.38
CA GLU A 276 -2.55 11.64 6.07
C GLU A 276 -3.61 12.18 5.10
N ILE A 277 -3.46 13.47 4.76
CA ILE A 277 -4.43 14.23 3.96
C ILE A 277 -4.72 13.55 2.62
N GLY A 278 -5.98 13.57 2.21
CA GLY A 278 -6.51 12.80 1.09
C GLY A 278 -7.53 11.77 1.57
N LEU A 279 -7.31 11.18 2.75
CA LEU A 279 -8.24 10.30 3.47
C LEU A 279 -8.12 10.48 5.00
N ALA A 280 -7.97 11.71 5.50
CA ALA A 280 -7.96 12.02 6.93
C ALA A 280 -9.30 12.59 7.41
N ASP A 281 -9.65 12.34 8.67
CA ASP A 281 -10.83 12.89 9.37
C ASP A 281 -10.42 13.52 10.72
N GLU A 282 -9.59 14.57 10.66
CA GLU A 282 -9.01 15.19 11.86
C GLU A 282 -10.05 15.92 12.72
N SER A 283 -10.96 16.65 12.07
CA SER A 283 -12.02 17.40 12.74
C SER A 283 -13.17 17.70 11.79
N PRO A 284 -14.35 18.12 12.29
CA PRO A 284 -15.48 18.50 11.43
C PRO A 284 -15.15 19.61 10.41
N THR A 285 -14.11 20.41 10.65
CA THR A 285 -13.64 21.48 9.75
C THR A 285 -12.40 21.10 8.94
N ASN A 286 -11.79 19.94 9.23
CA ASN A 286 -10.62 19.40 8.54
C ASN A 286 -10.82 17.90 8.32
N SER A 287 -11.72 17.57 7.40
CA SER A 287 -12.13 16.20 7.07
C SER A 287 -12.17 16.01 5.55
N ASP A 288 -11.55 14.95 5.06
CA ASP A 288 -11.59 14.55 3.65
C ASP A 288 -12.87 13.75 3.31
N LEU A 289 -13.65 13.29 4.30
CA LEU A 289 -14.86 12.49 4.06
C LEU A 289 -15.87 13.17 3.11
N PRO A 290 -16.20 14.47 3.25
CA PRO A 290 -17.05 15.15 2.26
C PRO A 290 -16.48 15.13 0.84
N ASN A 291 -15.14 15.21 0.70
CA ASN A 291 -14.50 15.10 -0.61
C ASN A 291 -14.56 13.67 -1.15
N VAL A 292 -14.41 12.64 -0.31
CA VAL A 292 -14.60 11.23 -0.71
C VAL A 292 -16.00 10.99 -1.26
N VAL A 293 -17.04 11.47 -0.56
CA VAL A 293 -18.44 11.37 -1.04
C VAL A 293 -18.63 12.07 -2.38
N LYS A 294 -18.04 13.26 -2.55
CA LYS A 294 -18.05 13.99 -3.82
C LYS A 294 -17.36 13.20 -4.93
N VAL A 295 -16.19 12.63 -4.66
CA VAL A 295 -15.41 11.84 -5.62
C VAL A 295 -16.19 10.60 -6.07
N LEU A 296 -16.84 9.88 -5.15
CA LEU A 296 -17.65 8.70 -5.51
C LEU A 296 -18.88 9.06 -6.34
N SER A 297 -19.38 10.29 -6.19
CA SER A 297 -20.48 10.82 -7.00
C SER A 297 -20.03 11.32 -8.38
N ASP A 298 -18.75 11.70 -8.51
CA ASP A 298 -18.13 12.15 -9.76
C ASP A 298 -16.62 11.82 -9.77
N LEU A 299 -16.30 10.65 -10.33
CA LEU A 299 -14.93 10.13 -10.41
C LEU A 299 -14.01 10.98 -11.29
N SER A 300 -14.52 11.93 -12.07
CA SER A 300 -13.65 12.88 -12.78
C SER A 300 -12.84 13.76 -11.81
N THR A 301 -13.32 13.90 -10.57
CA THR A 301 -12.65 14.65 -9.50
C THR A 301 -11.68 13.82 -8.66
N PHE A 302 -11.56 12.52 -8.97
CA PHE A 302 -10.88 11.51 -8.16
C PHE A 302 -9.44 11.86 -7.79
N GLY A 303 -8.66 12.40 -8.73
CA GLY A 303 -7.24 12.65 -8.46
C GLY A 303 -6.98 13.68 -7.34
N SER A 304 -8.01 14.34 -6.79
CA SER A 304 -7.85 15.15 -5.57
C SER A 304 -7.39 14.34 -4.36
N ILE A 305 -7.65 13.03 -4.35
CA ILE A 305 -7.17 12.12 -3.30
C ILE A 305 -5.65 11.90 -3.43
N PRO A 306 -5.11 11.30 -4.53
CA PRO A 306 -3.67 11.05 -4.66
C PRO A 306 -2.80 12.32 -4.74
N ASP A 307 -3.35 13.44 -5.20
CA ASP A 307 -2.63 14.73 -5.16
C ASP A 307 -2.42 15.20 -3.70
N ARG A 308 -3.44 15.03 -2.85
CA ARG A 308 -3.35 15.35 -1.42
C ARG A 308 -2.45 14.36 -0.69
N PHE A 309 -2.50 13.07 -1.02
CA PHE A 309 -1.56 12.08 -0.48
C PHE A 309 -0.10 12.51 -0.69
N GLN A 310 0.28 12.93 -1.89
CA GLN A 310 1.64 13.40 -2.15
C GLN A 310 2.04 14.62 -1.28
N GLN A 311 1.14 15.58 -1.08
CA GLN A 311 1.39 16.66 -0.11
C GLN A 311 1.51 16.11 1.33
N GLY A 312 0.67 15.15 1.72
CA GLY A 312 0.73 14.46 3.01
C GLY A 312 2.04 13.71 3.23
N PHE A 313 2.60 13.09 2.18
CA PHE A 313 3.89 12.44 2.23
C PHE A 313 4.99 13.45 2.56
N LEU A 314 4.98 14.62 1.92
CA LEU A 314 5.91 15.71 2.22
C LEU A 314 5.74 16.23 3.66
N ASN A 315 4.50 16.40 4.11
CA ASN A 315 4.20 16.81 5.49
C ASN A 315 4.82 15.83 6.49
N THR A 316 4.70 14.53 6.22
CA THR A 316 5.27 13.46 7.05
C THR A 316 6.80 13.51 7.09
N GLN A 317 7.46 13.79 5.95
CA GLN A 317 8.92 14.01 5.92
C GLN A 317 9.34 15.22 6.77
N PHE A 318 8.57 16.30 6.72
CA PHE A 318 8.87 17.52 7.47
C PHE A 318 8.64 17.34 8.98
N LEU A 319 7.62 16.59 9.39
CA LEU A 319 7.46 16.16 10.78
C LEU A 319 8.65 15.32 11.26
N ALA A 320 9.11 14.38 10.44
CA ALA A 320 10.30 13.58 10.76
C ALA A 320 11.56 14.45 10.90
N ARG A 321 11.73 15.47 10.05
CA ARG A 321 12.82 16.44 10.16
C ARG A 321 12.80 17.20 11.49
N LEU A 322 11.62 17.57 12.01
CA LEU A 322 11.48 18.22 13.32
C LEU A 322 11.90 17.32 14.48
N LEU A 323 11.69 16.00 14.35
CA LEU A 323 12.13 15.03 15.36
C LEU A 323 13.63 14.70 15.25
N ASN A 324 14.15 14.63 14.02
CA ASN A 324 15.52 14.19 13.75
C ASN A 324 16.58 15.25 14.04
N ASP A 325 16.27 16.52 13.82
CA ASP A 325 17.26 17.59 13.95
C ASP A 325 17.22 18.20 15.34
N PRO A 326 18.36 18.40 16.03
CA PRO A 326 18.41 18.98 17.37
C PRO A 326 17.87 20.42 17.44
N ARG A 327 17.73 21.11 16.32
CA ARG A 327 17.10 22.45 16.24
C ARG A 327 15.57 22.40 16.07
N GLY A 328 15.00 21.22 15.86
CA GLY A 328 13.56 21.00 15.78
C GLY A 328 12.94 20.92 17.17
N PHE A 329 12.07 19.92 17.38
CA PHE A 329 11.33 19.78 18.63
C PHE A 329 12.23 19.66 19.86
N ALA A 330 13.37 18.98 19.77
CA ALA A 330 14.31 18.85 20.89
C ALA A 330 14.82 20.20 21.46
N SER A 331 14.75 21.29 20.68
CA SER A 331 15.15 22.63 21.13
C SER A 331 14.05 23.38 21.89
N ASP A 332 12.79 22.97 21.73
CA ASP A 332 11.61 23.66 22.27
C ASP A 332 11.36 23.31 23.73
N PRO A 333 11.01 24.28 24.60
CA PRO A 333 10.69 24.02 26.01
C PRO A 333 9.60 22.96 26.22
N ASN A 334 8.62 22.86 25.32
CA ASN A 334 7.50 21.90 25.43
C ASN A 334 7.93 20.45 25.15
N PHE A 335 9.13 20.23 24.64
CA PHE A 335 9.73 18.91 24.45
C PHE A 335 10.91 18.66 25.39
N ARG A 336 11.08 19.50 26.42
CA ARG A 336 12.08 19.32 27.47
C ARG A 336 11.42 18.86 28.76
N VAL A 337 12.03 17.90 29.44
CA VAL A 337 11.52 17.20 30.62
C VAL A 337 12.62 17.04 31.67
N GLY A 338 12.24 16.61 32.88
CA GLY A 338 13.17 16.38 33.98
C GLY A 338 13.71 17.66 34.63
N THR A 339 14.58 17.48 35.63
CA THR A 339 15.21 18.56 36.39
C THR A 339 16.72 18.33 36.56
N PRO A 340 17.59 19.06 35.83
CA PRO A 340 17.29 20.18 34.94
C PRO A 340 16.64 19.77 33.62
N ALA A 341 15.86 20.69 33.01
CA ALA A 341 15.12 20.41 31.80
C ALA A 341 16.03 20.08 30.59
N ALA A 342 15.92 18.86 30.08
CA ALA A 342 16.66 18.35 28.93
C ALA A 342 15.70 17.72 27.90
N PRO A 343 16.11 17.57 26.62
CA PRO A 343 15.23 17.07 25.58
C PRO A 343 14.67 15.67 25.89
N ALA A 344 13.37 15.47 25.67
CA ALA A 344 12.72 14.16 25.75
C ALA A 344 12.99 13.29 24.51
N ILE A 345 13.47 13.90 23.42
CA ILE A 345 13.71 13.26 22.12
C ILE A 345 15.21 13.06 21.93
N ALA A 346 15.61 11.88 21.47
CA ALA A 346 16.93 11.56 20.96
C ALA A 346 16.99 11.90 19.46
N PRO A 347 17.71 12.96 19.03
CA PRO A 347 17.83 13.31 17.62
C PRO A 347 18.51 12.20 16.80
N HIS A 348 18.22 12.13 15.51
CA HIS A 348 18.72 11.13 14.55
C HIS A 348 18.26 9.68 14.78
N ASP A 349 17.33 9.42 15.70
CA ASP A 349 16.73 8.11 15.94
C ASP A 349 15.22 8.15 15.69
N VAL A 350 14.84 8.52 14.46
CA VAL A 350 13.45 8.55 13.98
C VAL A 350 13.16 7.34 13.08
N PHE A 351 11.95 6.80 13.24
CA PHE A 351 11.44 5.67 12.50
C PHE A 351 10.00 5.91 12.04
N TYR A 352 9.51 5.11 11.09
CA TYR A 352 8.11 5.12 10.68
C TYR A 352 7.35 3.90 11.22
N ASN A 353 6.12 4.09 11.65
CA ASN A 353 5.19 3.02 11.96
C ASN A 353 3.80 3.41 11.44
N GLY A 354 3.23 2.65 10.51
CA GLY A 354 1.89 2.92 9.97
C GLY A 354 1.06 1.65 10.00
N ASN A 355 -0.21 1.77 10.36
CA ASN A 355 -1.14 0.64 10.36
C ASN A 355 -2.32 0.90 9.42
N SER A 356 -2.87 -0.17 8.83
CA SER A 356 -4.03 -0.06 7.93
C SER A 356 -3.72 0.86 6.75
N GLN A 357 -4.49 1.92 6.52
CA GLN A 357 -4.20 2.98 5.56
C GLN A 357 -2.76 3.53 5.68
N GLY A 358 -2.27 3.81 6.89
CA GLY A 358 -0.89 4.20 7.14
C GLY A 358 0.11 3.09 6.78
N GLY A 359 -0.30 1.83 6.77
CA GLY A 359 0.46 0.73 6.17
C GLY A 359 0.42 0.76 4.64
N VAL A 360 -0.77 0.95 4.07
CA VAL A 360 -1.04 0.97 2.62
C VAL A 360 -0.32 2.12 1.91
N ILE A 361 -0.22 3.31 2.53
CA ILE A 361 0.54 4.42 1.97
C ILE A 361 1.95 4.55 2.57
N GLY A 362 2.21 3.90 3.70
CA GLY A 362 3.46 4.00 4.44
C GLY A 362 4.69 3.47 3.70
N GLY A 363 4.50 2.53 2.77
CA GLY A 363 5.53 2.10 1.83
C GLY A 363 5.97 3.26 0.92
N ALA A 364 5.05 4.01 0.33
CA ALA A 364 5.37 5.19 -0.48
C ALA A 364 6.05 6.30 0.35
N VAL A 365 5.53 6.59 1.55
CA VAL A 365 6.11 7.57 2.48
C VAL A 365 7.53 7.17 2.86
N THR A 366 7.79 5.88 3.07
CA THR A 366 9.10 5.36 3.39
C THR A 366 10.05 5.40 2.20
N ALA A 367 9.62 4.95 1.00
CA ALA A 367 10.44 4.88 -0.20
C ALA A 367 11.04 6.24 -0.62
N ILE A 368 10.39 7.36 -0.26
CA ILE A 368 10.91 8.71 -0.54
C ILE A 368 11.75 9.29 0.61
N SER A 369 11.77 8.66 1.78
CA SER A 369 12.27 9.27 3.01
C SER A 369 13.78 9.37 3.06
N LYS A 370 14.27 10.53 3.52
CA LYS A 370 15.67 10.77 3.90
C LYS A 370 15.85 10.85 5.42
N GLU A 371 14.77 10.66 6.17
CA GLU A 371 14.70 10.90 7.61
C GLU A 371 14.71 9.61 8.42
N TRP A 372 14.31 8.48 7.84
CA TRP A 372 14.43 7.17 8.47
C TRP A 372 14.94 6.13 7.48
N THR A 373 15.39 4.99 8.02
CA THR A 373 15.83 3.83 7.24
C THR A 373 15.07 2.56 7.60
N ARG A 374 14.19 2.61 8.60
CA ARG A 374 13.39 1.47 9.04
C ARG A 374 11.94 1.88 9.26
N ALA A 375 11.05 1.01 8.82
CA ALA A 375 9.61 1.18 8.93
C ALA A 375 8.95 -0.13 9.37
N VAL A 376 7.92 -0.02 10.20
CA VAL A 376 6.96 -1.11 10.44
C VAL A 376 5.67 -0.74 9.73
N LEU A 377 5.14 -1.64 8.92
CA LEU A 377 3.83 -1.50 8.28
C LEU A 377 2.94 -2.62 8.83
N GLY A 378 1.98 -2.26 9.67
CA GLY A 378 1.02 -3.19 10.25
C GLY A 378 -0.23 -3.28 9.40
N VAL A 379 -0.70 -4.51 9.17
CA VAL A 379 -1.80 -4.85 8.25
C VAL A 379 -1.79 -4.01 6.97
N PRO A 380 -0.65 -3.96 6.23
CA PRO A 380 -0.51 -3.15 5.02
C PRO A 380 -1.05 -3.88 3.79
N ALA A 381 -1.22 -3.17 2.69
CA ALA A 381 -1.43 -3.76 1.38
C ALA A 381 -0.96 -2.77 0.30
N ILE A 382 -0.80 -3.28 -0.92
CA ILE A 382 -0.70 -2.45 -2.12
C ILE A 382 -1.93 -2.66 -3.01
N ASN A 383 -2.17 -1.71 -3.91
CA ASN A 383 -3.20 -1.78 -4.96
C ASN A 383 -4.64 -1.72 -4.42
N TYR A 384 -5.20 -0.50 -4.32
CA TYR A 384 -6.60 -0.31 -3.93
C TYR A 384 -7.60 -1.06 -4.82
N SER A 385 -7.32 -1.24 -6.11
CA SER A 385 -8.21 -1.98 -7.01
C SER A 385 -8.34 -3.48 -6.67
N GLU A 386 -7.41 -3.99 -5.86
CA GLU A 386 -7.48 -5.31 -5.25
C GLU A 386 -8.15 -5.30 -3.89
N LEU A 387 -7.81 -4.30 -3.09
CA LEU A 387 -8.26 -4.14 -1.72
C LEU A 387 -9.75 -3.81 -1.61
N LEU A 388 -10.25 -2.83 -2.37
CA LEU A 388 -11.61 -2.29 -2.17
C LEU A 388 -12.72 -3.34 -2.29
N PRO A 389 -12.72 -4.26 -3.28
CA PRO A 389 -13.73 -5.31 -3.33
C PRO A 389 -13.63 -6.35 -2.20
N ARG A 390 -12.53 -6.37 -1.44
CA ARG A 390 -12.23 -7.33 -0.37
C ARG A 390 -12.24 -6.71 1.03
N SER A 391 -12.71 -5.47 1.15
CA SER A 391 -12.62 -4.71 2.39
C SER A 391 -14.02 -4.32 2.86
N VAL A 392 -14.35 -4.67 4.11
CA VAL A 392 -15.60 -4.21 4.75
C VAL A 392 -15.64 -2.68 4.87
N ASP A 393 -14.49 -2.00 4.82
CA ASP A 393 -14.42 -0.54 4.88
C ASP A 393 -14.99 0.13 3.62
N PHE A 394 -15.07 -0.59 2.50
CA PHE A 394 -15.66 -0.06 1.29
C PHE A 394 -17.18 -0.30 1.19
N ASP A 395 -17.74 -1.20 2.00
CA ASP A 395 -19.18 -1.52 1.98
C ASP A 395 -20.09 -0.29 2.17
N PRO A 396 -19.78 0.68 3.05
CA PRO A 396 -20.58 1.90 3.19
C PRO A 396 -20.54 2.80 1.95
N PHE A 397 -19.50 2.70 1.12
CA PHE A 397 -19.26 3.56 -0.04
C PHE A 397 -19.78 2.96 -1.35
N LEU A 398 -19.87 1.63 -1.45
CA LEU A 398 -20.36 0.94 -2.65
C LEU A 398 -21.77 1.38 -3.10
N PRO A 399 -22.75 1.65 -2.20
CA PRO A 399 -24.05 2.18 -2.60
C PRO A 399 -23.97 3.57 -3.24
N LEU A 400 -23.07 4.44 -2.79
CA LEU A 400 -22.87 5.77 -3.38
C LEU A 400 -22.32 5.65 -4.80
N LEU A 401 -21.29 4.82 -4.99
CA LEU A 401 -20.74 4.51 -6.31
C LEU A 401 -21.82 3.92 -7.22
N SER A 402 -22.60 2.97 -6.72
CA SER A 402 -23.67 2.30 -7.48
C SER A 402 -24.80 3.26 -7.87
N ALA A 403 -25.13 4.25 -7.03
CA ALA A 403 -26.11 5.26 -7.36
C ALA A 403 -25.62 6.22 -8.45
N ALA A 404 -24.35 6.62 -8.41
CA ALA A 404 -23.74 7.50 -9.41
C ALA A 404 -23.46 6.78 -10.75
N TYR A 405 -23.15 5.48 -10.69
CA TYR A 405 -22.83 4.63 -11.84
C TYR A 405 -23.70 3.36 -11.82
N PRO A 406 -24.95 3.40 -12.32
CA PRO A 406 -25.91 2.30 -12.14
C PRO A 406 -25.58 1.00 -12.88
N ASP A 407 -24.63 1.01 -13.82
CA ASP A 407 -24.21 -0.19 -14.54
C ASP A 407 -23.10 -0.91 -13.74
N PRO A 408 -23.38 -2.04 -13.07
CA PRO A 408 -22.37 -2.71 -12.24
C PRO A 408 -21.20 -3.26 -13.05
N ARG A 409 -21.36 -3.44 -14.37
CA ARG A 409 -20.28 -3.90 -15.26
C ARG A 409 -19.12 -2.93 -15.35
N VAL A 410 -19.33 -1.67 -14.97
CA VAL A 410 -18.28 -0.65 -15.03
C VAL A 410 -17.61 -0.39 -13.68
N HIS A 411 -18.12 -0.88 -12.55
CA HIS A 411 -17.56 -0.56 -11.22
C HIS A 411 -16.10 -1.00 -11.08
N THR A 412 -15.82 -2.27 -11.35
CA THR A 412 -14.46 -2.82 -11.33
C THR A 412 -13.54 -2.13 -12.35
N LEU A 413 -14.07 -1.75 -13.52
CA LEU A 413 -13.32 -0.98 -14.52
C LEU A 413 -12.98 0.44 -14.03
N LEU A 414 -13.95 1.14 -13.41
CA LEU A 414 -13.77 2.50 -12.90
C LEU A 414 -12.72 2.52 -11.79
N VAL A 415 -12.76 1.57 -10.87
CA VAL A 415 -11.74 1.43 -9.81
C VAL A 415 -10.36 1.13 -10.42
N ALA A 416 -10.27 0.23 -11.40
CA ALA A 416 -9.00 -0.07 -12.06
C ALA A 416 -8.44 1.12 -12.88
N LEU A 417 -9.29 1.98 -13.44
CA LEU A 417 -8.84 3.21 -14.11
C LEU A 417 -8.34 4.24 -13.10
N ASN A 418 -9.01 4.36 -11.96
CA ASN A 418 -8.59 5.25 -10.87
C ASN A 418 -7.31 4.77 -10.19
N GLN A 419 -7.04 3.47 -10.18
CA GLN A 419 -5.77 2.91 -9.69
C GLN A 419 -4.56 3.60 -10.33
N ILE A 420 -4.60 3.87 -11.64
CA ILE A 420 -3.53 4.57 -12.37
C ILE A 420 -3.20 5.95 -11.78
N LEU A 421 -4.18 6.60 -11.15
CA LEU A 421 -3.97 7.86 -10.42
C LEU A 421 -3.53 7.62 -8.98
N TRP A 422 -4.07 6.58 -8.32
CA TRP A 422 -3.69 6.17 -6.98
C TRP A 422 -2.23 5.73 -6.87
N ASP A 423 -1.67 5.07 -7.90
CA ASP A 423 -0.28 4.61 -7.90
C ASP A 423 0.70 5.76 -7.57
N ARG A 424 0.33 7.02 -7.85
CA ARG A 424 1.13 8.20 -7.50
C ARG A 424 1.12 8.58 -6.01
N GLY A 425 0.20 8.03 -5.24
CA GLY A 425 -0.09 8.40 -3.85
C GLY A 425 -0.29 7.20 -2.91
N GLU A 426 0.17 6.00 -3.28
CA GLU A 426 0.10 4.79 -2.44
C GLU A 426 1.28 3.85 -2.76
N SER A 427 1.48 2.81 -1.94
CA SER A 427 2.72 2.03 -1.97
C SER A 427 2.96 1.24 -3.26
N ASP A 428 1.93 0.85 -4.03
CA ASP A 428 2.07 0.14 -5.32
C ASP A 428 3.02 0.88 -6.27
N GLY A 429 2.83 2.18 -6.48
CA GLY A 429 3.69 2.95 -7.40
C GLY A 429 5.09 3.29 -6.88
N TYR A 430 5.46 2.82 -5.69
CA TYR A 430 6.74 3.10 -5.03
C TYR A 430 7.47 1.83 -4.55
N ALA A 431 6.78 0.68 -4.49
CA ALA A 431 7.26 -0.53 -3.84
C ALA A 431 8.58 -1.07 -4.45
N GLN A 432 8.75 -0.94 -5.77
CA GLN A 432 10.01 -1.32 -6.45
C GLN A 432 11.23 -0.57 -5.91
N HIS A 433 11.02 0.64 -5.37
CA HIS A 433 12.07 1.49 -4.83
C HIS A 433 12.10 1.56 -3.29
N LEU A 434 11.31 0.72 -2.61
CA LEU A 434 11.23 0.73 -1.15
C LEU A 434 12.44 0.07 -0.46
N THR A 435 13.09 -0.92 -1.08
CA THR A 435 14.16 -1.69 -0.41
C THR A 435 15.50 -1.66 -1.12
N HIS A 436 15.65 -2.37 -2.23
CA HIS A 436 16.95 -2.73 -2.82
C HIS A 436 17.38 -1.86 -4.01
N ASP A 437 16.47 -1.06 -4.55
CA ASP A 437 16.74 -0.12 -5.64
C ASP A 437 16.16 1.27 -5.26
N PRO A 438 16.72 2.00 -4.29
CA PRO A 438 16.10 3.26 -3.82
C PRO A 438 16.14 4.35 -4.90
N TYR A 439 15.21 5.30 -4.80
CA TYR A 439 15.26 6.51 -5.62
C TYR A 439 16.55 7.31 -5.43
N PRO A 440 16.94 8.17 -6.41
CA PRO A 440 18.09 9.04 -6.26
C PRO A 440 18.08 9.87 -4.97
N SER A 441 19.25 9.95 -4.32
CA SER A 441 19.45 10.68 -3.07
C SER A 441 18.58 10.18 -1.89
N THR A 442 18.15 8.92 -1.93
CA THR A 442 17.43 8.25 -0.86
C THR A 442 18.31 7.11 -0.28
N PRO A 443 18.33 6.87 1.04
CA PRO A 443 18.95 5.66 1.60
C PRO A 443 18.15 4.39 1.26
N ASN A 444 18.76 3.21 1.40
CA ASN A 444 18.01 1.96 1.42
C ASN A 444 17.16 1.87 2.69
N HIS A 445 15.92 1.42 2.57
CA HIS A 445 15.07 1.14 3.72
C HIS A 445 14.95 -0.36 4.00
N THR A 446 14.58 -0.68 5.23
CA THR A 446 14.23 -2.03 5.67
C THR A 446 12.86 -1.99 6.33
N VAL A 447 11.97 -2.89 5.91
CA VAL A 447 10.57 -2.86 6.32
C VAL A 447 10.17 -4.16 7.00
N LEU A 448 9.42 -4.07 8.09
CA LEU A 448 8.74 -5.19 8.71
C LEU A 448 7.24 -5.08 8.42
N LEU A 449 6.70 -6.04 7.69
CA LEU A 449 5.28 -6.18 7.39
C LEU A 449 4.66 -7.15 8.41
N ILE A 450 3.61 -6.72 9.09
CA ILE A 450 2.87 -7.54 10.07
C ILE A 450 1.47 -7.78 9.52
N GLU A 451 1.17 -9.01 9.14
CA GLU A 451 -0.12 -9.41 8.57
C GLU A 451 -0.99 -10.09 9.63
N ALA A 452 -2.29 -9.76 9.69
CA ALA A 452 -3.26 -10.45 10.52
C ALA A 452 -4.06 -11.44 9.65
N PHE A 453 -3.97 -12.74 9.92
CA PHE A 453 -4.64 -13.75 9.09
C PHE A 453 -6.16 -13.58 9.13
N GLY A 454 -6.83 -13.55 7.97
CA GLY A 454 -8.29 -13.42 7.93
C GLY A 454 -8.80 -12.01 8.27
N ASP A 455 -7.99 -10.97 8.05
CA ASP A 455 -8.36 -9.56 8.22
C ASP A 455 -9.55 -9.16 7.32
N HIS A 456 -10.56 -8.49 7.91
CA HIS A 456 -11.79 -8.11 7.20
C HIS A 456 -11.64 -6.78 6.43
N GLN A 457 -10.68 -5.95 6.84
CA GLN A 457 -10.45 -4.61 6.32
C GLN A 457 -9.35 -4.60 5.27
N VAL A 458 -8.23 -5.29 5.52
CA VAL A 458 -7.08 -5.35 4.63
C VAL A 458 -6.79 -6.77 4.18
N ALA A 459 -7.04 -7.05 2.90
CA ALA A 459 -6.88 -8.39 2.36
C ALA A 459 -5.41 -8.86 2.38
N ASN A 460 -5.16 -10.01 3.02
CA ASN A 460 -3.83 -10.61 3.16
C ASN A 460 -3.04 -10.71 1.84
N ILE A 461 -3.72 -11.04 0.73
CA ILE A 461 -3.07 -11.14 -0.58
C ILE A 461 -2.40 -9.83 -1.02
N GLY A 462 -2.91 -8.67 -0.58
CA GLY A 462 -2.30 -7.37 -0.84
C GLY A 462 -0.98 -7.21 -0.10
N THR A 463 -0.92 -7.61 1.18
CA THR A 463 0.32 -7.66 1.97
C THR A 463 1.34 -8.62 1.34
N GLU A 464 0.89 -9.80 0.91
CA GLU A 464 1.78 -10.77 0.29
C GLU A 464 2.30 -10.31 -1.08
N THR A 465 1.48 -9.58 -1.86
CA THR A 465 1.89 -8.97 -3.12
C THR A 465 2.96 -7.91 -2.87
N GLU A 466 2.77 -7.03 -1.88
CA GLU A 466 3.80 -6.09 -1.44
C GLU A 466 5.10 -6.81 -1.04
N ALA A 467 5.00 -7.84 -0.21
CA ALA A 467 6.15 -8.63 0.23
C ALA A 467 6.94 -9.25 -0.94
N ARG A 468 6.25 -9.75 -1.96
CA ARG A 468 6.87 -10.27 -3.20
C ARG A 468 7.54 -9.16 -4.00
N THR A 469 6.88 -8.02 -4.16
CA THR A 469 7.40 -6.86 -4.90
C THR A 469 8.66 -6.31 -4.26
N ILE A 470 8.66 -6.09 -2.95
CA ILE A 470 9.80 -5.48 -2.24
C ILE A 470 10.92 -6.47 -1.94
N GLY A 471 10.74 -7.75 -2.30
CA GLY A 471 11.70 -8.82 -2.07
C GLY A 471 11.89 -9.18 -0.59
N ALA A 472 10.85 -9.01 0.23
CA ALA A 472 10.86 -9.39 1.64
C ALA A 472 11.05 -10.91 1.83
N SER A 473 11.46 -11.29 3.03
CA SER A 473 11.51 -12.70 3.44
C SER A 473 10.37 -13.02 4.40
N VAL A 474 9.76 -14.19 4.29
CA VAL A 474 8.67 -14.62 5.17
C VAL A 474 9.20 -15.35 6.40
N ARG A 475 8.66 -15.02 7.57
CA ARG A 475 8.91 -15.75 8.81
C ARG A 475 8.29 -17.16 8.74
N THR A 476 9.05 -18.20 9.11
CA THR A 476 8.59 -19.60 9.06
C THR A 476 8.75 -20.33 10.41
N PRO A 477 7.87 -21.29 10.77
CA PRO A 477 6.67 -21.73 10.03
C PRO A 477 5.61 -20.63 9.91
N ILE A 478 4.95 -20.54 8.76
CA ILE A 478 4.09 -19.40 8.41
C ILE A 478 2.75 -19.47 9.16
N ILE A 479 2.04 -20.57 8.98
CA ILE A 479 0.70 -20.80 9.51
C ILE A 479 0.54 -22.27 9.87
N ALA A 480 -0.35 -22.60 10.81
CA ALA A 480 -0.57 -23.98 11.20
C ALA A 480 -1.19 -24.83 10.06
N PRO A 481 -0.86 -26.14 9.96
CA PRO A 481 -1.43 -27.00 8.93
C PRO A 481 -2.97 -26.98 8.91
N GLY A 482 -3.55 -26.84 7.72
CA GLY A 482 -5.01 -26.81 7.53
C GLY A 482 -5.68 -25.46 7.82
N ARG A 483 -4.93 -24.42 8.20
CA ARG A 483 -5.49 -23.07 8.43
C ARG A 483 -5.65 -22.26 7.15
N SER A 484 -4.73 -22.35 6.20
CA SER A 484 -4.82 -21.66 4.91
C SER A 484 -5.47 -22.55 3.83
N ASN A 485 -6.19 -21.92 2.91
CA ASN A 485 -6.73 -22.54 1.70
C ASN A 485 -5.68 -22.65 0.57
N ASP A 486 -4.49 -22.07 0.74
CA ASP A 486 -3.46 -22.03 -0.29
C ASP A 486 -2.77 -23.37 -0.44
N VAL A 487 -2.45 -23.71 -1.68
CA VAL A 487 -1.59 -24.86 -2.00
C VAL A 487 -0.19 -24.63 -1.45
N VAL A 488 0.31 -23.39 -1.56
CA VAL A 488 1.58 -22.94 -0.97
C VAL A 488 1.34 -21.57 -0.32
N PRO A 489 1.15 -21.50 1.00
CA PRO A 489 1.03 -20.22 1.71
C PRO A 489 2.25 -19.34 1.42
N PHE A 490 2.03 -18.05 1.17
CA PHE A 490 3.08 -17.08 0.83
C PHE A 490 3.91 -17.51 -0.39
N TRP A 491 3.26 -18.14 -1.38
CA TRP A 491 3.91 -18.63 -2.60
C TRP A 491 4.90 -17.60 -3.17
N GLY A 492 6.12 -18.02 -3.51
CA GLY A 492 7.10 -17.14 -4.16
C GLY A 492 7.83 -16.16 -3.21
N ILE A 493 7.56 -16.19 -1.90
CA ILE A 493 8.31 -15.44 -0.89
C ILE A 493 9.31 -16.38 -0.22
N ARG A 494 10.58 -15.95 -0.10
CA ARG A 494 11.65 -16.78 0.47
C ARG A 494 11.59 -16.75 1.99
N ALA A 495 11.87 -17.87 2.65
CA ALA A 495 11.98 -17.90 4.10
C ALA A 495 13.09 -16.97 4.61
N VAL A 496 12.90 -16.38 5.80
CA VAL A 496 13.98 -15.73 6.54
C VAL A 496 15.13 -16.75 6.67
N PRO A 497 16.36 -16.41 6.21
CA PRO A 497 17.49 -17.33 6.31
C PRO A 497 17.79 -17.68 7.77
N ASP A 498 18.14 -18.94 8.02
CA ASP A 498 18.60 -19.42 9.33
C ASP A 498 19.98 -18.83 9.64
N LYS A 499 19.97 -17.64 10.24
CA LYS A 499 21.15 -16.95 10.74
C LYS A 499 20.82 -16.13 12.00
N PRO A 500 21.78 -15.96 12.93
CA PRO A 500 21.52 -15.28 14.20
C PRO A 500 21.00 -13.84 14.10
N ARG A 501 21.24 -13.16 12.96
CA ARG A 501 20.78 -11.80 12.70
C ARG A 501 20.33 -11.66 11.25
N PHE A 502 19.05 -11.31 11.06
CA PHE A 502 18.51 -10.93 9.76
C PHE A 502 18.15 -9.45 9.74
N SER A 503 18.81 -8.68 8.88
CA SER A 503 18.64 -7.22 8.78
C SER A 503 17.87 -6.79 7.53
N GLY A 504 17.32 -7.72 6.77
CA GLY A 504 16.51 -7.44 5.57
C GLY A 504 15.04 -7.26 5.93
N SER A 505 14.23 -6.92 4.92
CA SER A 505 12.79 -6.77 5.08
C SER A 505 12.10 -8.11 5.31
N VAL A 506 11.12 -8.13 6.20
CA VAL A 506 10.41 -9.35 6.63
C VAL A 506 8.91 -9.15 6.54
N VAL A 507 8.18 -10.20 6.16
CA VAL A 507 6.75 -10.33 6.41
C VAL A 507 6.50 -11.44 7.43
N GLU A 508 5.65 -11.17 8.42
CA GLU A 508 5.23 -12.12 9.44
C GLU A 508 3.69 -12.15 9.53
N LEU A 509 3.13 -13.35 9.53
CA LEU A 509 1.69 -13.59 9.67
C LEU A 509 1.35 -13.92 11.13
N TRP A 510 0.34 -13.27 11.69
CA TRP A 510 -0.25 -13.59 12.99
C TRP A 510 -1.64 -14.19 12.85
N ASP A 511 -1.84 -15.39 13.40
CA ASP A 511 -3.14 -16.08 13.42
C ASP A 511 -3.91 -15.81 14.73
N PHE A 512 -5.10 -15.23 14.62
CA PHE A 512 -6.01 -14.91 15.74
C PHE A 512 -7.25 -15.84 15.78
N GLY A 513 -7.22 -16.96 15.08
CA GLY A 513 -8.30 -17.97 15.13
C GLY A 513 -9.46 -17.73 14.16
N THR A 514 -9.35 -16.75 13.26
CA THR A 514 -10.32 -16.48 12.18
C THR A 514 -10.36 -17.60 11.13
N PRO A 515 -11.46 -17.85 10.43
CA PRO A 515 -11.45 -18.70 9.24
C PRO A 515 -10.54 -18.13 8.14
N ALA A 516 -10.07 -19.00 7.24
CA ALA A 516 -9.32 -18.56 6.07
C ALA A 516 -10.13 -17.53 5.24
N PRO A 517 -9.48 -16.49 4.68
CA PRO A 517 -10.16 -15.51 3.84
C PRO A 517 -10.96 -16.15 2.68
N PRO A 518 -12.04 -15.49 2.21
CA PRO A 518 -12.72 -15.89 0.99
C PRO A 518 -11.76 -16.00 -0.19
N THR A 519 -11.99 -16.98 -1.06
CA THR A 519 -11.21 -17.14 -2.31
C THR A 519 -11.74 -16.28 -3.46
N ALA A 520 -12.95 -15.75 -3.32
CA ALA A 520 -13.52 -14.77 -4.22
C ALA A 520 -13.13 -13.35 -3.81
N SER A 521 -13.31 -12.39 -4.72
CA SER A 521 -13.04 -10.97 -4.48
C SER A 521 -14.13 -10.32 -3.61
N VAL A 522 -14.31 -10.80 -2.38
CA VAL A 522 -15.27 -10.29 -1.39
C VAL A 522 -14.60 -10.23 -0.02
N PRO A 523 -15.02 -9.33 0.89
CA PRO A 523 -14.47 -9.32 2.24
C PRO A 523 -14.88 -10.57 3.03
N PRO A 524 -14.06 -11.02 4.00
CA PRO A 524 -14.56 -11.83 5.10
C PRO A 524 -15.55 -11.00 5.93
N GLU A 525 -16.70 -11.59 6.27
CA GLU A 525 -17.75 -10.91 7.04
C GLU A 525 -18.18 -11.70 8.29
N SER A 526 -18.54 -10.97 9.34
CA SER A 526 -19.16 -11.52 10.54
C SER A 526 -20.62 -11.95 10.29
N PRO A 527 -21.12 -13.04 10.91
CA PRO A 527 -20.41 -13.92 11.85
C PRO A 527 -19.63 -15.07 11.20
N GLN A 528 -19.74 -15.27 9.89
CA GLN A 528 -19.19 -16.45 9.19
C GLN A 528 -17.67 -16.54 9.28
N TYR A 529 -16.99 -15.38 9.27
CA TYR A 529 -15.53 -15.27 9.34
C TYR A 529 -15.03 -14.81 10.72
N GLY A 530 -15.83 -14.99 11.77
CA GLY A 530 -15.45 -14.66 13.15
C GLY A 530 -15.34 -13.16 13.40
N SER A 531 -14.59 -12.78 14.44
CA SER A 531 -14.29 -11.37 14.73
C SER A 531 -13.16 -10.88 13.82
N ASP A 532 -13.25 -9.63 13.38
CA ASP A 532 -12.21 -8.97 12.60
C ASP A 532 -10.89 -8.86 13.42
N PRO A 533 -9.76 -9.41 12.92
CA PRO A 533 -8.48 -9.39 13.61
C PRO A 533 -7.64 -8.12 13.29
N HIS A 534 -8.12 -7.19 12.46
CA HIS A 534 -7.35 -6.07 11.90
C HIS A 534 -6.43 -5.35 12.91
N GLY A 535 -6.96 -4.98 14.09
CA GLY A 535 -6.19 -4.29 15.13
C GLY A 535 -5.48 -5.19 16.14
N ALA A 536 -5.66 -6.51 16.09
CA ALA A 536 -5.35 -7.42 17.20
C ALA A 536 -3.86 -7.49 17.53
N ALA A 537 -2.99 -7.46 16.51
CA ALA A 537 -1.53 -7.53 16.69
C ALA A 537 -0.98 -6.41 17.57
N SER A 538 -1.59 -5.22 17.53
CA SER A 538 -1.20 -4.07 18.37
C SER A 538 -1.35 -4.35 19.87
N GLY A 539 -2.21 -5.30 20.27
CA GLY A 539 -2.43 -5.74 21.63
C GLY A 539 -1.43 -6.79 22.13
N VAL A 540 -0.68 -7.43 21.24
CA VAL A 540 0.17 -8.58 21.57
C VAL A 540 1.55 -8.13 22.08
N PRO A 541 1.95 -8.48 23.31
CA PRO A 541 3.25 -8.05 23.86
C PRO A 541 4.46 -8.48 23.03
N ALA A 542 4.43 -9.68 22.46
CA ALA A 542 5.48 -10.21 21.59
C ALA A 542 5.65 -9.37 20.31
N VAL A 543 4.53 -9.00 19.65
CA VAL A 543 4.55 -8.08 18.50
C VAL A 543 5.19 -6.76 18.89
N ARG A 544 4.78 -6.17 20.02
CA ARG A 544 5.35 -4.91 20.53
C ARG A 544 6.86 -5.01 20.76
N THR A 545 7.35 -6.12 21.33
CA THR A 545 8.80 -6.36 21.48
C THR A 545 9.48 -6.38 20.11
N GLN A 546 8.94 -7.12 19.14
CA GLN A 546 9.51 -7.20 17.80
C GLN A 546 9.57 -5.83 17.11
N VAL A 547 8.48 -5.07 17.15
CA VAL A 547 8.42 -3.69 16.60
C VAL A 547 9.49 -2.83 17.26
N SER A 548 9.61 -2.87 18.59
CA SER A 548 10.64 -2.11 19.32
C SER A 548 12.06 -2.48 18.88
N GLU A 549 12.40 -3.77 18.82
CA GLU A 549 13.74 -4.21 18.44
C GLU A 549 14.06 -3.86 16.98
N PHE A 550 13.06 -3.98 16.11
CA PHE A 550 13.20 -3.63 14.70
C PHE A 550 13.38 -2.11 14.50
N LEU A 551 12.63 -1.27 15.22
CA LEU A 551 12.71 0.20 15.19
C LEU A 551 13.85 0.74 16.06
N THR A 552 15.05 0.23 15.80
CA THR A 552 16.31 0.68 16.38
C THR A 552 17.33 0.92 15.28
N ARG A 553 18.30 1.80 15.51
CA ARG A 553 19.42 1.97 14.58
C ARG A 553 20.18 0.65 14.43
N GLY A 554 20.22 0.12 13.21
CA GLY A 554 20.82 -1.19 12.95
C GLY A 554 20.03 -2.38 13.53
N GLY A 555 18.75 -2.18 13.88
CA GLY A 555 17.84 -3.21 14.37
C GLY A 555 17.77 -4.41 13.42
N THR A 556 17.41 -5.57 13.95
CA THR A 556 17.28 -6.81 13.18
C THR A 556 15.92 -7.42 13.43
N PHE A 557 15.46 -8.27 12.50
CA PHE A 557 14.31 -9.10 12.75
C PHE A 557 14.56 -10.00 13.97
N VAL A 558 13.58 -10.05 14.87
CA VAL A 558 13.56 -10.92 16.05
C VAL A 558 12.36 -11.84 15.92
N ASP A 559 12.61 -13.15 15.88
CA ASP A 559 11.53 -14.14 15.91
C ASP A 559 10.97 -14.23 17.33
N VAL A 560 9.71 -13.84 17.50
CA VAL A 560 9.02 -13.81 18.79
C VAL A 560 8.07 -15.00 18.99
N CYS A 561 7.95 -15.89 18.00
CA CYS A 561 7.03 -17.03 18.00
C CYS A 561 7.76 -18.39 18.06
N GLY A 562 9.10 -18.40 17.90
CA GLY A 562 9.93 -19.59 18.08
C GLY A 562 9.66 -20.69 17.05
N ALA A 563 9.62 -21.96 17.47
CA ALA A 563 9.48 -23.07 16.52
C ALA A 563 8.06 -23.26 15.95
N ALA A 564 7.04 -22.56 16.48
CA ALA A 564 5.65 -22.67 16.06
C ALA A 564 5.26 -21.49 15.15
N PRO A 565 4.17 -21.60 14.35
CA PRO A 565 3.54 -20.42 13.75
C PRO A 565 3.16 -19.36 14.79
N CYS A 566 3.21 -18.09 14.40
CA CYS A 566 2.72 -17.01 15.25
C CYS A 566 1.20 -17.12 15.39
N HIS A 567 0.75 -17.22 16.63
CA HIS A 567 -0.66 -17.28 16.96
C HIS A 567 -0.91 -16.55 18.28
N PHE A 568 -2.11 -16.01 18.44
CA PHE A 568 -2.58 -15.46 19.70
C PHE A 568 -3.97 -16.06 20.02
N PRO A 569 -4.16 -16.62 21.23
CA PRO A 569 -5.38 -17.34 21.60
C PRO A 569 -6.61 -16.44 21.78
#